data_AF-A0A356IZN5-F1
#
_entry.id   AF-A0A356IZN5-F1
#
_cell.length_a   1.000
_cell.length_b   1.000
_cell.length_c   1.000
_cell.angle_alpha   90.00
_cell.angle_beta   90.00
_cell.angle_gamma   90.00
#
_symmetry.space_group_name_H-M   'P 1'
#
loop_
_entity.id
_entity.type
_entity.pdbx_description
1 polymer ?
#
loop_
_entity_poly.entity_id
_entity_poly.type
_entity_poly.pdbx_seq_one_letter_code
_entity_poly.pdbx_strand_id
1 'polypeptide(L)'
;MNARELTLNIAVNLGRLGRWAMEGRQGRIRQFLAETDDFMRQLEAAPKLARFLKTFESFKREFDVLKDAASFDETWAETALTWANILTHRAKLA
;
A
#
# COMPACT_ATOMS: atom_id res chain seq x y z
N MET A 1 12.63 -11.04 -1.10
CA MET A 1 12.15 -10.10 -2.13
C MET A 1 12.98 -8.84 -2.06
N ASN A 2 13.28 -8.21 -3.19
CA ASN A 2 13.92 -6.90 -3.20
C ASN A 2 12.90 -5.76 -3.00
N ALA A 3 13.37 -4.52 -2.79
CA ALA A 3 12.51 -3.38 -2.54
C ALA A 3 11.50 -3.11 -3.67
N ARG A 4 11.89 -3.35 -4.92
CA ARG A 4 11.01 -3.22 -6.09
C ARG A 4 9.86 -4.23 -6.06
N GLU A 5 10.15 -5.50 -5.82
CA GLU A 5 9.14 -6.57 -5.73
C GLU A 5 8.16 -6.30 -4.58
N LEU A 6 8.68 -5.92 -3.42
CA LEU A 6 7.87 -5.53 -2.25
C LEU A 6 6.94 -4.36 -2.58
N THR A 7 7.47 -3.32 -3.24
CA THR A 7 6.68 -2.15 -3.64
C THR A 7 5.57 -2.52 -4.62
N LEU A 8 5.82 -3.44 -5.56
CA LEU A 8 4.79 -3.93 -6.49
C LEU A 8 3.74 -4.78 -5.79
N ASN A 9 4.12 -5.64 -4.85
CA ASN A 9 3.16 -6.43 -4.07
C ASN A 9 2.24 -5.55 -3.23
N ILE A 10 2.80 -4.52 -2.58
CA ILE A 10 2.02 -3.49 -1.89
C ILE A 10 1.06 -2.80 -2.86
N ALA A 11 1.56 -2.36 -4.02
CA ALA A 11 0.73 -1.69 -5.02
C ALA A 11 -0.46 -2.55 -5.49
N VAL A 12 -0.22 -3.84 -5.76
CA VAL A 12 -1.28 -4.79 -6.13
C VAL A 12 -2.30 -4.93 -5.00
N ASN A 13 -1.84 -5.05 -3.76
CA ASN A 13 -2.73 -5.16 -2.61
C ASN A 13 -3.58 -3.92 -2.42
N LEU A 14 -3.01 -2.72 -2.52
CA LEU A 14 -3.76 -1.46 -2.47
C LEU A 14 -4.81 -1.34 -3.57
N GLY A 15 -4.47 -1.76 -4.80
CA GLY A 15 -5.41 -1.77 -5.92
C GLY A 15 -6.63 -2.65 -5.63
N ARG A 16 -6.38 -3.80 -5.00
CA ARG A 16 -7.45 -4.70 -4.61
C ARG A 16 -8.22 -4.19 -3.38
N LEU A 17 -7.54 -3.60 -2.39
CA LEU A 17 -8.15 -2.97 -1.21
C LEU A 17 -9.18 -1.92 -1.61
N GLY A 18 -8.84 -1.01 -2.52
CA GLY A 18 -9.77 -0.02 -3.04
C GLY A 18 -11.01 -0.65 -3.67
N ARG A 19 -10.82 -1.69 -4.50
CA ARG A 19 -11.93 -2.44 -5.09
C ARG A 19 -12.84 -3.10 -4.03
N TRP A 20 -12.26 -3.74 -3.02
CA TRP A 20 -13.04 -4.44 -2.00
C TRP A 20 -13.77 -3.50 -1.04
N ALA A 21 -13.22 -2.31 -0.79
CA ALA A 21 -13.92 -1.25 -0.08
C ALA A 21 -15.22 -0.88 -0.82
N MET A 22 -15.13 -0.64 -2.13
CA MET A 22 -16.32 -0.36 -2.96
C MET A 22 -17.33 -1.53 -2.99
N GLU A 23 -16.86 -2.77 -2.93
CA GLU A 23 -17.72 -3.97 -2.88
C GLU A 23 -18.21 -4.33 -1.46
N GLY A 24 -17.84 -3.57 -0.42
CA GLY A 24 -18.23 -3.84 0.98
C GLY A 24 -17.63 -5.14 1.56
N ARG A 25 -16.53 -5.67 0.99
CA ARG A 25 -15.95 -6.98 1.33
C ARG A 25 -15.00 -6.91 2.53
N GLN A 26 -15.50 -6.53 3.71
CA GLN A 26 -14.65 -6.26 4.89
C GLN A 26 -13.68 -7.39 5.29
N GLY A 27 -14.08 -8.66 5.16
CA GLY A 27 -13.18 -9.79 5.45
C GLY A 27 -11.93 -9.80 4.55
N ARG A 28 -12.09 -9.45 3.26
CA ARG A 28 -10.97 -9.31 2.32
C ARG A 28 -10.13 -8.08 2.65
N ILE A 29 -10.76 -6.96 3.00
CA ILE A 29 -10.04 -5.74 3.38
C ILE A 29 -9.09 -6.02 4.55
N ARG A 30 -9.57 -6.66 5.62
CA ARG A 30 -8.74 -7.00 6.79
C ARG A 30 -7.58 -7.95 6.44
N GLN A 31 -7.85 -8.98 5.63
CA GLN A 31 -6.81 -9.90 5.16
C GLN A 31 -5.70 -9.13 4.42
N PHE A 32 -6.08 -8.33 3.42
CA PHE A 32 -5.11 -7.65 2.57
C PHE A 32 -4.42 -6.47 3.25
N LEU A 33 -5.02 -5.85 4.26
CA LEU A 33 -4.34 -4.90 5.14
C LEU A 33 -3.22 -5.58 5.93
N ALA A 34 -3.48 -6.76 6.51
CA ALA A 34 -2.47 -7.51 7.24
C ALA A 34 -1.32 -7.97 6.33
N GLU A 35 -1.62 -8.47 5.13
CA GLU A 35 -0.60 -8.81 4.13
C GLU A 35 0.22 -7.58 3.70
N THR A 36 -0.43 -6.42 3.55
CA THR A 36 0.28 -5.18 3.19
C THR A 36 1.17 -4.66 4.31
N ASP A 37 0.74 -4.77 5.57
CA ASP A 37 1.55 -4.41 6.74
C ASP A 37 2.81 -5.29 6.85
N ASP A 38 2.70 -6.59 6.53
CA ASP A 38 3.86 -7.48 6.46
C ASP A 38 4.85 -7.06 5.37
N PHE A 39 4.37 -6.78 4.15
CA PHE A 39 5.24 -6.26 3.08
C PHE A 39 5.85 -4.89 3.44
N MET A 40 5.14 -4.05 4.18
CA MET A 40 5.67 -2.78 4.66
C MET A 40 6.86 -2.98 5.60
N ARG A 41 6.74 -3.88 6.59
CA ARG A 41 7.86 -4.22 7.49
C ARG A 41 9.06 -4.78 6.75
N GLN A 42 8.83 -5.63 5.74
CA GLN A 42 9.89 -6.13 4.88
C GLN A 42 10.53 -5.01 4.06
N LEU A 43 9.73 -4.07 3.53
CA LEU A 43 10.21 -2.94 2.74
C LEU A 43 11.01 -1.95 3.59
N GLU A 44 10.67 -1.74 4.86
CA GLU A 44 11.44 -0.93 5.80
C GLU A 44 12.88 -1.42 5.92
N ALA A 45 13.05 -2.72 6.10
CA ALA A 45 14.37 -3.37 6.25
C ALA A 45 15.13 -3.52 4.93
N ALA A 46 14.44 -3.51 3.78
CA ALA A 46 15.09 -3.69 2.48
C ALA A 46 15.97 -2.48 2.09
N PRO A 47 17.14 -2.69 1.47
CA PRO A 47 17.91 -1.60 0.87
C PRO A 47 17.08 -0.89 -0.20
N LYS A 48 16.98 0.44 -0.11
CA LYS A 48 16.20 1.29 -1.01
C LYS A 48 17.09 2.34 -1.67
N LEU A 49 16.79 2.72 -2.92
CA LEU A 49 17.50 3.83 -3.55
C LEU A 49 17.06 5.17 -2.93
N ALA A 50 18.00 6.11 -2.80
CA ALA A 50 17.75 7.44 -2.21
C ALA A 50 16.55 8.18 -2.84
N ARG A 51 16.39 8.05 -4.16
CA ARG A 51 15.28 8.64 -4.93
C ARG A 51 13.89 8.09 -4.61
N PHE A 52 13.80 6.93 -3.97
CA PHE A 52 12.53 6.33 -3.54
C PHE A 52 12.18 6.62 -2.09
N LEU A 53 13.15 6.99 -1.25
CA LEU A 53 12.92 7.24 0.18
C LEU A 53 11.79 8.24 0.43
N LYS A 54 11.74 9.35 -0.30
CA LYS A 54 10.63 10.32 -0.17
C LYS A 54 9.26 9.72 -0.50
N THR A 55 9.19 8.83 -1.50
CA THR A 55 7.94 8.12 -1.83
C THR A 55 7.56 7.15 -0.73
N PHE A 56 8.55 6.40 -0.23
CA PHE A 56 8.34 5.44 0.85
C PHE A 56 7.84 6.11 2.13
N GLU A 57 8.47 7.21 2.59
CA GLU A 57 8.07 7.92 3.81
C GLU A 57 6.69 8.59 3.69
N SER A 58 6.33 9.09 2.50
CA SER A 58 4.98 9.58 2.26
C SER A 58 3.95 8.47 2.26
N PHE A 59 4.25 7.34 1.62
CA PHE A 59 3.34 6.19 1.60
C PHE A 59 3.16 5.59 3.00
N LYS A 60 4.25 5.44 3.77
CA LYS A 60 4.20 4.89 5.13
C LYS A 60 3.20 5.64 6.01
N ARG A 61 3.29 6.98 6.01
CA ARG A 61 2.36 7.84 6.76
C ARG A 61 0.92 7.67 6.31
N GLU A 62 0.68 7.58 4.99
CA GLU A 62 -0.68 7.33 4.50
C GLU A 62 -1.19 5.94 4.89
N PHE A 63 -0.33 4.93 4.80
CA PHE A 63 -0.71 3.56 5.09
C PHE A 63 -1.09 3.39 6.57
N ASP A 64 -0.42 4.08 7.48
CA ASP A 64 -0.82 4.11 8.89
C ASP A 64 -2.23 4.69 9.07
N VAL A 65 -2.58 5.76 8.35
CA VAL A 65 -3.95 6.31 8.35
C VAL A 65 -4.96 5.33 7.74
N LEU A 66 -4.62 4.70 6.62
CA LEU A 66 -5.50 3.71 5.97
C LEU A 66 -5.77 2.49 6.86
N LYS A 67 -4.77 2.04 7.62
CA LYS A 67 -4.87 0.88 8.51
C LYS A 67 -5.75 1.15 9.73
N ASP A 68 -5.70 2.36 10.25
CA ASP A 68 -6.44 2.77 11.46
C ASP A 68 -7.84 3.33 11.16
N ALA A 69 -8.23 3.39 9.88
CA ALA A 69 -9.51 3.91 9.46
C ALA A 69 -10.70 3.11 10.03
N ALA A 70 -11.70 3.84 10.56
CA ALA A 70 -12.93 3.25 11.09
C ALA A 70 -13.97 2.91 10.01
N SER A 71 -13.94 3.61 8.87
CA SER A 71 -14.76 3.37 7.69
C SER A 71 -13.90 3.08 6.46
N PHE A 72 -14.33 2.13 5.63
CA PHE A 72 -13.74 1.84 4.32
C PHE A 72 -14.62 2.48 3.23
N ASP A 73 -14.81 3.79 3.33
CA ASP A 73 -15.65 4.57 2.42
C ASP A 73 -14.98 4.85 1.07
N GLU A 74 -15.67 5.61 0.22
CA GLU A 74 -15.20 5.93 -1.13
C GLU A 74 -13.87 6.70 -1.12
N THR A 75 -13.68 7.64 -0.18
CA THR A 75 -12.44 8.40 -0.05
C THR A 75 -11.28 7.49 0.36
N TRP A 76 -11.52 6.56 1.28
CA TRP A 76 -10.53 5.54 1.64
C TRP A 76 -10.16 4.68 0.42
N ALA A 77 -11.16 4.25 -0.35
CA ALA A 77 -10.95 3.44 -1.55
C ALA A 77 -10.14 4.18 -2.63
N GLU A 78 -10.48 5.44 -2.91
CA GLU A 78 -9.76 6.28 -3.86
C GLU A 78 -8.31 6.51 -3.43
N THR A 79 -8.07 6.70 -2.13
CA THR A 79 -6.73 6.85 -1.58
C THR A 79 -5.88 5.59 -1.79
N ALA A 80 -6.45 4.41 -1.51
CA ALA A 80 -5.79 3.13 -1.78
C ALA A 80 -5.45 2.97 -3.28
N LEU A 81 -6.39 3.27 -4.17
CA LEU A 81 -6.16 3.21 -5.63
C LEU A 81 -5.10 4.20 -6.11
N THR A 82 -5.08 5.42 -5.55
CA THR A 82 -4.09 6.44 -5.86
C THR A 82 -2.69 5.95 -5.50
N TRP A 83 -2.51 5.41 -4.29
CA TRP A 83 -1.22 4.87 -3.89
C TRP A 83 -0.84 3.59 -4.65
N ALA A 84 -1.81 2.75 -5.03
CA ALA A 84 -1.55 1.63 -5.92
C ALA A 84 -0.89 2.08 -7.23
N ASN A 85 -1.42 3.14 -7.86
CA ASN A 85 -0.86 3.70 -9.08
C ASN A 85 0.52 4.33 -8.86
N ILE A 86 0.68 5.15 -7.82
CA ILE A 86 1.97 5.78 -7.49
C ILE A 86 3.04 4.71 -7.29
N LEU A 87 2.78 3.71 -6.44
CA LEU A 87 3.77 2.69 -6.11
C LEU A 87 4.09 1.79 -7.31
N THR A 88 3.11 1.47 -8.15
CA THR A 88 3.36 0.75 -9.41
C THR A 88 4.39 1.46 -10.28
N HIS A 89 4.25 2.78 -10.47
CA HIS A 89 5.20 3.56 -11.26
C HIS A 89 6.54 3.80 -10.56
N ARG A 90 6.54 3.92 -9.23
CA ARG A 90 7.73 4.26 -8.44
C ARG A 90 8.55 3.03 -8.02
N ALA A 91 8.01 1.82 -8.16
CA ALA A 91 8.71 0.58 -7.83
C ALA A 91 10.05 0.40 -8.58
N LYS A 92 10.17 0.90 -9.82
CA LYS A 92 11.45 0.89 -10.57
C LYS A 92 12.56 1.74 -9.91
N LEU A 93 12.18 2.60 -8.98
CA LEU A 93 13.07 3.47 -8.25
C LEU A 93 13.34 2.94 -6.84
N ALA A 94 12.63 1.91 -6.39
CA ALA A 94 12.77 1.33 -5.06
C ALA A 94 14.12 0.64 -4.89
#